data_AF-A0A919ZJC2-F1
#
_entry.id   AF-A0A919ZJC2-F1
#
_cell.length_a   1.000
_cell.length_b   1.000
_cell.length_c   1.000
_cell.angle_alpha   90.00
_cell.angle_beta   90.00
_cell.angle_gamma   90.00
#
_symmetry.space_group_name_H-M   'P 1'
#
loop_
_entity.id
_entity.type
_entity.pdbx_description
1 polymer ?
#
loop_
_entity_poly.entity_id
_entity_poly.type
_entity_poly.pdbx_seq_one_letter_code
_entity_poly.pdbx_strand_id
1 'polypeptide(L)'
;MPTFDSISVTGDAAINGHLQVLGGTTLQDLNTQNQTIQQSLNVNGSQTIAGHLQVNGSATVLQHLGAGQSLSANENVVAGSKLLSLGVPAVPPVSAAPSGVNFYNATNSGQPGLVLKGTDGNNYVLFIDLSSGTPTIGIHRV
;
A
#
# COMPACT_ATOMS: atom_id res chain seq x y z
N MET A 1 -33.69 -6.20 40.73
CA MET A 1 -32.25 -6.06 40.44
C MET A 1 -31.70 -4.99 41.35
N PRO A 2 -30.59 -5.23 42.07
CA PRO A 2 -29.93 -4.16 42.80
C PRO A 2 -29.44 -3.10 41.81
N THR A 3 -29.47 -1.85 42.24
CA THR A 3 -28.84 -0.71 41.54
C THR A 3 -27.86 -0.08 42.50
N PHE A 4 -26.78 0.49 41.97
CA PHE A 4 -25.73 1.13 42.75
C PHE A 4 -25.45 2.49 42.12
N ASP A 5 -25.36 3.53 42.93
CA ASP A 5 -24.92 4.85 42.45
C ASP A 5 -23.44 4.84 42.09
N SER A 6 -22.64 4.04 42.81
CA SER A 6 -21.21 3.82 42.54
C SER A 6 -20.76 2.43 43.01
N ILE A 7 -19.76 1.88 42.33
CA ILE A 7 -19.07 0.64 42.71
C ILE A 7 -17.57 0.91 42.62
N SER A 8 -16.83 0.59 43.69
CA SER A 8 -15.37 0.62 43.69
C SER A 8 -14.84 -0.79 43.89
N VAL A 9 -14.07 -1.29 42.94
CA VAL A 9 -13.40 -2.60 43.00
C VAL A 9 -11.90 -2.35 42.96
N THR A 10 -11.18 -2.74 44.02
CA THR A 10 -9.73 -2.56 44.14
C THR A 10 -8.92 -3.78 43.70
N GLY A 11 -9.59 -4.91 43.47
CA GLY A 11 -9.02 -6.12 42.90
C GLY A 11 -9.67 -6.48 41.57
N ASP A 12 -9.67 -7.77 41.26
CA ASP A 12 -10.21 -8.27 39.98
C ASP A 12 -11.74 -8.32 39.98
N ALA A 13 -12.33 -7.99 38.85
CA ALA A 13 -13.75 -8.17 38.58
C ALA A 13 -13.92 -9.08 37.35
N ALA A 14 -14.74 -10.12 37.47
CA ALA A 14 -15.13 -10.97 36.36
C ALA A 14 -16.60 -10.73 36.00
N ILE A 15 -16.86 -10.48 34.71
CA ILE A 15 -18.21 -10.37 34.17
C ILE A 15 -18.38 -11.53 33.18
N ASN A 16 -19.14 -12.55 33.59
CA ASN A 16 -19.38 -13.74 32.77
C ASN A 16 -20.44 -13.55 31.67
N GLY A 17 -20.99 -12.33 31.57
CA GLY A 17 -22.01 -11.95 30.60
C GLY A 17 -21.65 -10.66 29.87
N HIS A 18 -22.65 -9.96 29.35
CA HIS A 18 -22.44 -8.68 28.66
C HIS A 18 -22.29 -7.53 29.65
N LEU A 19 -21.31 -6.66 29.41
CA LEU A 19 -21.20 -5.36 30.05
C LEU A 19 -21.67 -4.28 29.06
N GLN A 20 -22.75 -3.59 29.37
CA GLN A 20 -23.16 -2.39 28.67
C GLN A 20 -22.65 -1.16 29.43
N VAL A 21 -21.85 -0.33 28.77
CA VAL A 21 -21.41 0.96 29.32
C VAL A 21 -22.04 2.06 28.48
N LEU A 22 -22.86 2.90 29.11
CA LEU A 22 -23.56 4.01 28.43
C LEU A 22 -22.69 5.27 28.33
N GLY A 23 -21.65 5.36 29.17
CA GLY A 23 -20.69 6.46 29.19
C GLY A 23 -19.33 6.09 28.62
N GLY A 24 -18.33 6.93 28.88
CA GLY A 24 -16.94 6.64 28.55
C GLY A 24 -16.30 5.65 29.53
N THR A 25 -15.29 4.93 29.05
CA THR A 25 -14.42 4.07 29.85
C THR A 25 -12.99 4.54 29.68
N THR A 26 -12.20 4.55 30.74
CA THR A 26 -10.74 4.71 30.68
C THR A 26 -10.11 3.43 31.16
N LEU A 27 -9.18 2.89 30.40
CA LEU A 27 -8.43 1.67 30.70
C LEU A 27 -6.94 1.99 30.57
N GLN A 28 -6.12 1.44 31.47
CA GLN A 28 -4.67 1.52 31.32
C GLN A 28 -4.20 0.60 30.20
N ASP A 29 -4.70 -0.65 30.22
CA ASP A 29 -4.44 -1.66 29.21
C ASP A 29 -5.76 -2.27 28.72
N LEU A 30 -5.80 -2.65 27.44
CA LEU A 30 -6.92 -3.33 26.82
C LEU A 30 -6.43 -4.51 25.99
N ASN A 31 -6.75 -5.73 26.41
CA ASN A 31 -6.57 -6.94 25.62
C ASN A 31 -7.94 -7.51 25.28
N THR A 32 -8.21 -7.65 24.00
CA THR A 32 -9.53 -8.05 23.50
C THR A 32 -9.42 -8.86 22.22
N GLN A 33 -10.50 -9.58 21.91
CA GLN A 33 -10.65 -10.35 20.69
C GLN A 33 -11.89 -9.84 19.93
N ASN A 34 -11.86 -9.89 18.60
CA ASN A 34 -13.00 -9.59 17.72
C ASN A 34 -13.69 -8.23 17.97
N GLN A 35 -12.90 -7.19 18.25
CA GLN A 35 -13.42 -5.85 18.48
C GLN A 35 -14.00 -5.24 17.19
N THR A 36 -15.07 -4.46 17.32
CA THR A 36 -15.56 -3.58 16.27
C THR A 36 -15.68 -2.17 16.82
N ILE A 37 -15.11 -1.19 16.11
CA ILE A 37 -15.22 0.23 16.43
C ILE A 37 -16.14 0.84 15.37
N GLN A 38 -17.30 1.33 15.80
CA GLN A 38 -18.30 1.88 14.87
C GLN A 38 -18.03 3.33 14.48
N GLN A 39 -17.21 4.02 15.26
CA GLN A 39 -16.85 5.42 15.06
C GLN A 39 -15.35 5.54 14.77
N SER A 40 -14.74 6.68 15.07
CA SER A 40 -13.31 6.88 14.88
C SER A 40 -12.45 6.14 15.91
N LEU A 41 -11.31 5.64 15.45
CA LEU A 41 -10.21 5.18 16.30
C LEU A 41 -9.04 6.16 16.13
N ASN A 42 -8.57 6.75 17.23
CA ASN A 42 -7.32 7.51 17.26
C ASN A 42 -6.32 6.72 18.11
N VAL A 43 -5.12 6.51 17.57
CA VAL A 43 -4.03 5.82 18.26
C VAL A 43 -2.76 6.64 18.12
N ASN A 44 -2.25 7.13 19.25
CA ASN A 44 -1.06 7.98 19.30
C ASN A 44 0.26 7.18 19.31
N GLY A 45 0.20 5.88 19.65
CA GLY A 45 1.36 4.98 19.67
C GLY A 45 1.51 4.20 18.36
N SER A 46 2.55 3.37 18.29
CA SER A 46 2.77 2.45 17.17
C SER A 46 1.76 1.31 17.15
N GLN A 47 1.45 0.82 15.95
CA GLN A 47 0.52 -0.27 15.71
C GLN A 47 1.18 -1.35 14.86
N THR A 48 0.87 -2.61 15.17
CA THR A 48 1.24 -3.76 14.34
C THR A 48 -0.04 -4.47 13.94
N ILE A 49 -0.19 -4.73 12.63
CA ILE A 49 -1.29 -5.52 12.08
C ILE A 49 -0.66 -6.81 11.55
N ALA A 50 -0.90 -7.93 12.24
CA ALA A 50 -0.38 -9.24 11.84
C ALA A 50 -1.14 -9.85 10.63
N GLY A 51 -2.36 -9.36 10.37
CA GLY A 51 -3.20 -9.78 9.25
C GLY A 51 -3.25 -8.74 8.13
N HIS A 52 -4.39 -8.67 7.46
CA HIS A 52 -4.62 -7.70 6.40
C HIS A 52 -5.20 -6.38 6.94
N LEU A 53 -4.80 -5.27 6.34
CA LEU A 53 -5.42 -3.97 6.51
C LEU A 53 -6.16 -3.61 5.23
N GLN A 54 -7.47 -3.40 5.32
CA GLN A 54 -8.28 -2.85 4.24
C GLN A 54 -8.75 -1.45 4.63
N VAL A 55 -8.53 -0.48 3.74
CA VAL A 55 -8.99 0.89 3.89
C VAL A 55 -9.94 1.19 2.74
N ASN A 56 -11.23 1.37 3.04
CA ASN A 56 -12.24 1.67 2.03
C ASN A 56 -12.27 3.17 1.63
N GLY A 57 -11.65 4.02 2.45
CA GLY A 57 -11.47 5.45 2.18
C GLY A 57 -10.03 5.78 1.78
N SER A 58 -9.55 6.93 2.21
CA SER A 58 -8.18 7.37 1.97
C SER A 58 -7.24 6.94 3.09
N ALA A 59 -6.00 6.64 2.74
CA ALA A 59 -4.89 6.47 3.67
C ALA A 59 -3.79 7.48 3.35
N THR A 60 -3.13 8.01 4.39
CA THR A 60 -1.97 8.89 4.24
C THR A 60 -0.83 8.36 5.11
N VAL A 61 0.34 8.20 4.51
CA VAL A 61 1.58 7.81 5.18
C VAL A 61 2.57 8.96 5.02
N LEU A 62 2.97 9.59 6.13
CA LEU A 62 3.79 10.80 6.09
C LEU A 62 5.26 10.53 5.82
N GLN A 63 5.79 9.41 6.34
CA GLN A 63 7.22 9.12 6.30
C GLN A 63 7.58 8.09 5.22
N HIS A 64 7.30 6.81 5.45
CA HIS A 64 7.70 5.74 4.56
C HIS A 64 6.62 4.66 4.49
N LEU A 65 6.27 4.26 3.26
CA LEU A 65 5.45 3.09 2.98
C LEU A 65 6.33 2.01 2.35
N GLY A 66 6.55 0.91 3.07
CA GLY A 66 7.20 -0.29 2.54
C GLY A 66 6.17 -1.33 2.10
N ALA A 67 6.29 -1.81 0.86
CA ALA A 67 5.50 -2.93 0.34
C ALA A 67 6.43 -4.13 0.08
N GLY A 68 6.17 -5.26 0.75
CA GLY A 68 7.08 -6.42 0.69
C GLY A 68 7.01 -7.25 -0.60
N GLN A 69 5.91 -7.17 -1.34
CA GLN A 69 5.71 -7.92 -2.60
C GLN A 69 5.43 -6.99 -3.77
N SER A 70 4.25 -6.36 -3.78
CA SER A 70 3.81 -5.46 -4.85
C SER A 70 3.02 -4.29 -4.29
N LEU A 71 3.01 -3.20 -5.06
CA LEU A 71 2.16 -2.04 -4.86
C LEU A 71 1.39 -1.82 -6.17
N SER A 72 0.06 -1.74 -6.08
CA SER A 72 -0.82 -1.43 -7.21
C SER A 72 -1.56 -0.13 -6.93
N ALA A 73 -1.64 0.73 -7.94
CA ALA A 73 -2.40 1.96 -7.90
C ALA A 73 -3.35 1.98 -9.10
N ASN A 74 -4.62 2.31 -8.86
CA ASN A 74 -5.64 2.33 -9.92
C ASN A 74 -5.58 3.59 -10.79
N GLU A 75 -5.10 4.70 -10.22
CA GLU A 75 -5.00 5.98 -10.91
C GLU A 75 -3.53 6.38 -11.08
N ASN A 76 -3.10 7.45 -10.41
CA ASN A 76 -1.78 8.04 -10.60
C ASN A 76 -0.84 7.67 -9.45
N VAL A 77 0.42 7.43 -9.79
CA VAL A 77 1.54 7.40 -8.83
C VAL A 77 2.38 8.64 -9.09
N VAL A 78 2.39 9.58 -8.14
CA VAL A 78 3.18 10.80 -8.22
C VAL A 78 4.31 10.72 -7.19
N ALA A 79 5.57 10.82 -7.63
CA ALA A 79 6.69 10.97 -6.72
C ALA A 79 7.25 12.39 -6.80
N GLY A 80 7.47 13.01 -5.64
CA GLY A 80 8.06 14.34 -5.56
C GLY A 80 9.53 14.39 -6.01
N SER A 81 10.27 13.29 -5.88
CA SER A 81 11.72 13.25 -6.15
C SER A 81 12.12 12.22 -7.21
N LYS A 82 11.87 10.92 -6.97
CA LYS A 82 12.35 9.84 -7.84
C LYS A 82 11.44 8.60 -7.73
N LEU A 83 11.16 7.96 -8.86
CA LEU A 83 10.78 6.55 -8.91
C LEU A 83 12.01 5.75 -9.38
N LEU A 84 12.38 4.71 -8.63
CA LEU A 84 13.54 3.87 -8.92
C LEU A 84 13.07 2.41 -9.07
N SER A 85 13.55 1.72 -10.10
CA SER A 85 13.36 0.27 -10.24
C SER A 85 14.70 -0.45 -10.13
N LEU A 86 14.79 -1.38 -9.18
CA LEU A 86 16.02 -2.10 -8.83
C LEU A 86 16.03 -3.56 -9.32
N GLY A 87 14.89 -4.09 -9.76
CA GLY A 87 14.77 -5.43 -10.33
C GLY A 87 14.85 -5.37 -11.85
N VAL A 88 16.03 -5.60 -12.42
CA VAL A 88 16.18 -5.81 -13.88
C VAL A 88 16.01 -7.32 -14.12
N PRO A 89 15.17 -7.76 -15.07
CA PRO A 89 15.26 -9.13 -15.56
C PRO A 89 16.71 -9.41 -15.98
N ALA A 90 17.28 -10.52 -15.52
CA ALA A 90 18.62 -10.91 -15.96
C ALA A 90 18.60 -11.10 -17.48
N VAL A 91 19.23 -10.18 -18.21
CA VAL A 91 19.40 -10.32 -19.65
C VAL A 91 20.37 -11.49 -19.85
N PRO A 92 20.03 -12.53 -20.63
CA PRO A 92 20.99 -13.55 -21.03
C PRO A 92 22.25 -12.88 -21.59
N PRO A 93 23.45 -13.42 -21.35
CA PRO A 93 24.71 -12.74 -21.61
C PRO A 93 24.96 -12.57 -23.12
N VAL A 94 24.39 -11.52 -23.70
CA VAL A 94 24.75 -10.96 -25.01
C VAL A 94 24.78 -9.43 -24.86
N SER A 95 25.99 -8.89 -24.83
CA SER A 95 26.40 -7.49 -25.06
C SER A 95 25.43 -6.35 -24.68
N ALA A 96 25.75 -5.70 -23.54
CA ALA A 96 25.54 -4.30 -23.15
C ALA A 96 24.20 -3.58 -23.43
N ALA A 97 23.54 -3.12 -22.36
CA ALA A 97 22.82 -1.84 -22.37
C ALA A 97 22.77 -1.21 -20.97
N PRO A 98 23.22 0.05 -20.79
CA PRO A 98 22.87 0.85 -19.64
C PRO A 98 21.73 1.82 -19.99
N SER A 99 20.61 1.75 -19.24
CA SER A 99 19.73 2.86 -18.79
C SER A 99 18.33 2.31 -18.47
N GLY A 100 17.98 2.27 -17.19
CA GLY A 100 16.77 1.63 -16.68
C GLY A 100 15.52 2.52 -16.65
N VAL A 101 14.39 1.95 -17.10
CA VAL A 101 13.01 2.10 -16.61
C VAL A 101 12.31 0.74 -16.88
N ASN A 102 11.64 0.13 -15.89
CA ASN A 102 11.20 -1.27 -15.96
C ASN A 102 9.68 -1.47 -16.19
N PHE A 103 9.38 -2.02 -17.38
CA PHE A 103 8.48 -3.12 -17.79
C PHE A 103 7.02 -3.27 -17.30
N TYR A 104 6.09 -3.27 -18.26
CA TYR A 104 4.84 -4.06 -18.22
C TYR A 104 4.68 -4.92 -19.48
N ASN A 105 4.00 -6.07 -19.36
CA ASN A 105 3.84 -7.08 -20.41
C ASN A 105 3.11 -6.51 -21.64
N ALA A 106 3.85 -6.24 -22.72
CA ALA A 106 3.28 -5.95 -24.02
C ALA A 106 2.68 -7.25 -24.56
N THR A 107 1.57 -7.18 -25.26
CA THR A 107 0.90 -8.30 -25.94
C THR A 107 1.81 -9.14 -26.87
N ASN A 108 3.08 -8.75 -27.04
CA ASN A 108 4.21 -9.58 -27.41
C ASN A 108 5.24 -9.65 -26.28
N SER A 109 5.47 -10.87 -25.78
CA SER A 109 6.31 -11.23 -24.62
C SER A 109 7.79 -10.78 -24.66
N GLY A 110 8.24 -10.05 -25.69
CA GLY A 110 9.66 -9.77 -25.96
C GLY A 110 10.12 -8.31 -25.88
N GLN A 111 9.24 -7.31 -25.69
CA GLN A 111 9.63 -5.91 -25.79
C GLN A 111 9.73 -5.17 -24.43
N PRO A 112 10.92 -4.64 -24.06
CA PRO A 112 11.11 -3.76 -22.90
C PRO A 112 10.49 -2.36 -23.03
N GLY A 113 9.86 -1.82 -21.96
CA GLY A 113 9.54 -0.39 -21.85
C GLY A 113 8.49 0.02 -20.81
N LEU A 114 8.27 1.33 -20.65
CA LEU A 114 7.21 1.95 -19.84
C LEU A 114 5.92 2.03 -20.68
N VAL A 115 4.85 1.38 -20.25
CA VAL A 115 3.55 1.44 -20.94
C VAL A 115 2.74 2.63 -20.42
N LEU A 116 2.33 3.53 -21.31
CA LEU A 116 1.50 4.70 -21.03
C LEU A 116 0.18 4.59 -21.81
N LYS A 117 -0.93 5.11 -21.24
CA LYS A 117 -2.20 5.27 -21.95
C LYS A 117 -2.23 6.60 -22.71
N GLY A 118 -2.49 6.56 -24.01
CA GLY A 118 -2.71 7.76 -24.82
C GLY A 118 -4.11 8.34 -24.64
N THR A 119 -4.27 9.63 -25.00
CA THR A 119 -5.59 10.31 -25.02
C THR A 119 -6.56 9.73 -26.06
N ASP A 120 -6.04 8.91 -26.97
CA ASP A 120 -6.77 8.10 -27.95
C ASP A 120 -7.22 6.73 -27.38
N GLY A 121 -6.93 6.44 -26.11
CA GLY A 121 -7.26 5.19 -25.42
C GLY A 121 -6.29 4.02 -25.69
N ASN A 122 -5.33 4.19 -26.59
CA ASN A 122 -4.36 3.14 -26.95
C ASN A 122 -3.22 3.06 -25.92
N ASN A 123 -2.52 1.92 -25.90
CA ASN A 123 -1.31 1.75 -25.10
C ASN A 123 -0.10 2.17 -25.93
N TYR A 124 0.86 2.85 -25.31
CA TYR A 124 2.11 3.26 -25.91
C TYR A 124 3.26 2.75 -25.06
N VAL A 125 4.28 2.20 -25.70
CA VAL A 125 5.53 1.85 -25.02
C VAL A 125 6.51 2.98 -25.25
N LEU A 126 6.99 3.58 -24.15
CA LEU A 126 8.20 4.38 -24.14
C LEU A 126 9.40 3.43 -23.98
N PHE A 127 10.28 3.43 -24.95
CA PHE A 127 11.48 2.61 -24.98
C PHE A 127 12.69 3.44 -25.40
N ILE A 128 13.88 2.92 -25.17
CA ILE A 128 15.10 3.51 -25.70
C ILE A 128 15.35 2.90 -27.09
N ASP A 129 15.30 3.72 -28.15
CA ASP A 129 15.65 3.34 -29.51
C ASP A 129 17.15 3.50 -29.74
N LEU A 130 17.78 2.42 -30.22
CA LEU A 130 19.21 2.31 -30.49
C LEU A 130 19.53 2.12 -31.98
N SER A 131 18.52 2.19 -32.86
CA SER A 131 18.66 1.96 -34.31
C SER A 131 19.70 2.86 -34.98
N SER A 132 19.98 4.04 -34.40
CA SER A 132 20.97 5.01 -34.88
C SER A 132 22.37 4.88 -34.24
N GLY A 133 22.57 3.94 -33.31
CA GLY A 133 23.81 3.82 -32.53
C GLY A 133 23.95 4.83 -31.37
N THR A 134 23.07 5.83 -31.29
CA THR A 134 22.91 6.71 -30.12
C THR A 134 21.58 6.42 -29.44
N PRO A 135 21.53 6.20 -28.11
CA PRO A 135 20.26 6.01 -27.40
C PRO A 135 19.34 7.22 -27.56
N THR A 136 18.14 7.00 -28.06
CA THR A 136 17.07 8.00 -28.19
C THR A 136 15.80 7.50 -27.51
N ILE A 137 14.85 8.37 -27.17
CA ILE A 137 13.56 7.95 -26.61
C ILE A 137 12.60 7.71 -27.78
N GLY A 138 12.21 6.45 -27.97
CA GLY A 138 11.21 6.02 -28.95
C GLY A 138 9.83 5.85 -28.31
N ILE A 139 8.78 6.23 -29.06
CA ILE A 139 7.39 5.99 -28.68
C ILE A 139 6.77 5.08 -29.72
N HIS A 140 6.29 3.90 -29.30
CA HIS A 140 5.64 2.94 -30.18
C HIS A 140 4.22 2.65 -29.70
N ARG A 141 3.26 2.66 -30.62
CA ARG A 141 1.87 2.27 -30.34
C ARG A 141 1.77 0.75 -30.33
N VAL A 142 1.21 0.17 -29.26
CA VAL A 142 0.97 -1.28 -29.14
C VAL A 142 -0.51 -1.62 -29.21
#